data_AF-A0A536NJ55-F1
#
_entry.id   AF-A0A536NJ55-F1
#
_cell.length_a   1.000
_cell.length_b   1.000
_cell.length_c   1.000
_cell.angle_alpha   90.00
_cell.angle_beta   90.00
_cell.angle_gamma   90.00
#
_symmetry.space_group_name_H-M   'P 1'
#
loop_
_entity.id
_entity.type
_entity.pdbx_description
1 polymer ?
#
loop_
_entity_poly.entity_id
_entity_poly.type
_entity_poly.pdbx_seq_one_letter_code
_entity_poly.pdbx_strand_id
1 'polypeptide(L)'
;MALGRIPILLYHSLTSRASPAYRRFAVDPGAFRTQMDLLAEAGVRTATIGELVALGSDVPPATVAITFDDGFAELIDVALPTLRERGFRATAYLVSGYIGGTSQWLERDGEGDRPLISWADARSLVSEGFEVGGHGDRHVALDLLGSRDAFADIDASRRILEDGLGRRVDTFAYPYGYHTNATKALVRQAGYSSACGVKHAFSHVADDRFAIARIIVGAETSLDEFAAWLRGTGQLPDTWPGERLRTRVWRMARRAKALVDRGPVTAG
;
A
#
# COMPACT_ATOMS: atom_id res chain seq x y z
N MET A 1 9.08 16.24 -15.70
CA MET A 1 8.78 16.15 -14.24
C MET A 1 9.55 17.24 -13.51
N ALA A 2 8.93 17.92 -12.56
CA ALA A 2 9.65 18.82 -11.66
C ALA A 2 10.74 18.03 -10.92
N LEU A 3 11.99 18.52 -10.91
CA LEU A 3 13.12 17.84 -10.29
C LEU A 3 12.75 17.42 -8.84
N GLY A 4 12.89 16.13 -8.54
CA GLY A 4 12.77 15.57 -7.19
C GLY A 4 11.44 14.93 -6.80
N ARG A 5 10.32 15.18 -7.51
CA ARG A 5 9.04 14.53 -7.19
C ARG A 5 8.90 13.19 -7.93
N ILE A 6 8.61 12.13 -7.18
CA ILE A 6 8.35 10.79 -7.70
C ILE A 6 6.89 10.44 -7.41
N PRO A 7 6.05 10.27 -8.45
CA PRO A 7 4.69 9.74 -8.27
C PRO A 7 4.77 8.28 -7.84
N ILE A 8 4.19 7.97 -6.67
CA ILE A 8 4.02 6.60 -6.20
C ILE A 8 2.52 6.35 -6.07
N LEU A 9 1.99 5.61 -7.04
CA LEU A 9 0.56 5.33 -7.16
C LEU A 9 0.18 4.17 -6.24
N LEU A 10 -0.90 4.32 -5.49
CA LEU A 10 -1.45 3.32 -4.59
C LEU A 10 -2.84 2.90 -5.06
N TYR A 11 -2.94 1.65 -5.47
CA TYR A 11 -4.17 0.94 -5.77
C TYR A 11 -4.48 -0.06 -4.65
N HIS A 12 -5.76 -0.36 -4.44
CA HIS A 12 -6.16 -1.47 -3.56
C HIS A 12 -6.92 -2.48 -4.40
N SER A 13 -8.11 -2.09 -4.85
CA SER A 13 -9.04 -2.98 -5.54
C SER A 13 -9.24 -2.57 -6.98
N LEU A 14 -9.24 -3.55 -7.88
CA LEU A 14 -9.54 -3.36 -9.30
C LEU A 14 -10.86 -4.03 -9.67
N THR A 15 -11.97 -3.43 -9.24
CA THR A 15 -13.32 -3.97 -9.43
C THR A 15 -14.33 -2.86 -9.69
N SER A 16 -15.34 -3.15 -10.51
CA SER A 16 -16.51 -2.27 -10.68
C SER A 16 -17.57 -2.49 -9.59
N ARG A 17 -17.40 -3.52 -8.74
CA ARG A 17 -18.36 -3.91 -7.70
C ARG A 17 -17.72 -3.82 -6.33
N ALA A 18 -18.09 -2.76 -5.61
CA ALA A 18 -17.75 -2.57 -4.21
C ALA A 18 -18.95 -1.98 -3.46
N SER A 19 -19.05 -2.35 -2.19
CA SER A 19 -19.91 -1.75 -1.18
C SER A 19 -19.77 -0.21 -1.18
N PRO A 20 -20.81 0.53 -0.75
CA PRO A 20 -20.70 1.97 -0.59
C PRO A 20 -19.56 2.41 0.35
N ALA A 21 -19.25 1.62 1.38
CA ALA A 21 -18.22 1.94 2.36
C ALA A 21 -16.80 1.82 1.79
N TYR A 22 -16.57 0.85 0.89
CA TYR A 22 -15.26 0.57 0.32
C TYR A 22 -15.04 1.21 -1.07
N ARG A 23 -16.12 1.60 -1.77
CA ARG A 23 -16.11 2.08 -3.16
C ARG A 23 -14.97 3.04 -3.52
N ARG A 24 -14.62 3.98 -2.64
CA ARG A 24 -13.54 4.95 -2.89
C ARG A 24 -12.18 4.31 -3.20
N PHE A 25 -11.92 3.09 -2.76
CA PHE A 25 -10.67 2.34 -2.98
C PHE A 25 -10.76 1.34 -4.15
N ALA A 26 -11.91 1.26 -4.82
CA ALA A 26 -12.15 0.38 -5.95
C ALA A 26 -12.03 1.16 -7.27
N VAL A 27 -11.04 0.82 -8.08
CA VAL A 27 -10.86 1.36 -9.43
C VAL A 27 -11.47 0.39 -10.43
N ASP A 28 -12.25 0.89 -11.38
CA ASP A 28 -12.80 0.07 -12.45
C ASP A 28 -11.66 -0.55 -13.30
N PRO A 29 -11.71 -1.84 -13.67
CA PRO A 29 -10.67 -2.47 -14.48
C PRO A 29 -10.39 -1.76 -15.82
N GLY A 30 -11.42 -1.20 -16.47
CA GLY A 30 -11.27 -0.41 -17.68
C GLY A 30 -10.54 0.89 -17.43
N ALA A 31 -10.90 1.60 -16.35
CA ALA A 31 -10.20 2.81 -15.94
C ALA A 31 -8.72 2.54 -15.61
N PHE A 32 -8.43 1.42 -14.92
CA PHE A 32 -7.04 1.01 -14.65
C PHE A 32 -6.25 0.78 -15.94
N ARG A 33 -6.81 0.08 -16.94
CA ARG A 33 -6.15 -0.11 -18.24
C ARG A 33 -5.85 1.23 -18.92
N THR A 34 -6.84 2.14 -18.97
CA THR A 34 -6.64 3.48 -19.55
C THR A 34 -5.57 4.28 -18.80
N GLN A 35 -5.50 4.17 -17.48
CA GLN A 35 -4.44 4.78 -16.69
C GLN A 35 -3.06 4.22 -17.06
N MET A 36 -2.93 2.91 -17.25
CA MET A 36 -1.67 2.29 -17.67
C MET A 36 -1.28 2.67 -19.10
N ASP A 37 -2.25 2.86 -20.00
CA ASP A 37 -2.00 3.41 -21.34
C ASP A 37 -1.41 4.81 -21.27
N LEU A 38 -1.94 5.68 -20.39
CA LEU A 38 -1.37 7.02 -20.18
C LEU A 38 0.07 6.98 -19.66
N LEU A 39 0.43 6.01 -18.81
CA LEU A 39 1.84 5.83 -18.40
C LEU A 39 2.71 5.46 -19.61
N ALA A 40 2.24 4.55 -20.46
CA ALA A 40 2.99 4.08 -21.62
C ALA A 40 3.19 5.21 -22.64
N GLU A 41 2.14 5.96 -22.94
CA GLU A 41 2.17 7.13 -23.82
C GLU A 41 3.07 8.25 -23.27
N ALA A 42 3.10 8.44 -21.95
CA ALA A 42 3.98 9.40 -21.29
C ALA A 42 5.46 8.97 -21.29
N GLY A 43 5.78 7.73 -21.71
CA GLY A 43 7.13 7.21 -21.76
C GLY A 43 7.79 7.11 -20.38
N VAL A 44 7.00 6.91 -19.33
CA VAL A 44 7.55 6.78 -17.96
C VAL A 44 8.23 5.43 -17.78
N ARG A 45 9.26 5.40 -16.94
CA ARG A 45 9.81 4.16 -16.41
C ARG A 45 9.07 3.79 -15.15
N THR A 46 8.75 2.51 -15.00
CA THR A 46 8.23 1.99 -13.74
C THR A 46 9.34 1.35 -12.92
N ALA A 47 9.29 1.56 -11.60
CA ALA A 47 10.21 0.96 -10.65
C ALA A 47 9.44 0.42 -9.45
N THR A 48 9.96 -0.66 -8.87
CA THR A 48 9.49 -1.15 -7.56
C THR A 48 9.94 -0.20 -6.45
N ILE A 49 9.32 -0.28 -5.26
CA ILE A 49 9.71 0.52 -4.10
C ILE A 49 11.13 0.17 -3.65
N GLY A 50 11.48 -1.10 -3.62
CA GLY A 50 12.84 -1.54 -3.31
C GLY A 50 13.89 -0.91 -4.24
N GLU A 51 13.60 -0.83 -5.54
CA GLU A 51 14.48 -0.20 -6.52
C GLU A 51 14.58 1.31 -6.36
N LEU A 52 13.45 1.99 -6.12
CA LEU A 52 13.46 3.43 -5.83
C LEU A 52 14.32 3.76 -4.61
N VAL A 53 14.20 2.96 -3.55
CA VAL A 53 14.99 3.13 -2.32
C VAL A 53 16.47 2.85 -2.57
N ALA A 54 16.79 1.83 -3.37
CA ALA A 54 18.18 1.50 -3.71
C ALA A 54 18.85 2.57 -4.58
N LEU A 55 18.10 3.17 -5.52
CA LEU A 55 18.59 4.24 -6.40
C LEU A 55 18.82 5.57 -5.66
N GLY A 56 18.02 5.88 -4.64
CA GLY A 56 18.20 7.10 -3.84
C GLY A 56 18.16 8.37 -4.72
N SER A 57 19.23 9.17 -4.72
CA SER A 57 19.33 10.38 -5.56
C SER A 57 19.50 10.10 -7.05
N ASP A 58 19.84 8.87 -7.43
CA ASP A 58 20.12 8.46 -8.80
C ASP A 58 18.86 7.96 -9.54
N VAL A 59 17.67 8.13 -8.93
CA VAL A 59 16.39 7.82 -9.58
C VAL A 59 16.29 8.59 -10.89
N PRO A 60 16.21 7.92 -12.05
CA PRO A 60 16.26 8.65 -13.29
C PRO A 60 14.97 9.47 -13.49
N PRO A 61 15.04 10.62 -14.20
CA PRO A 61 13.85 11.40 -14.55
C PRO A 61 12.85 10.52 -15.29
N ALA A 62 11.56 10.77 -15.25
CA ALA A 62 10.61 9.89 -15.94
C ALA A 62 10.07 8.73 -15.08
N THR A 63 10.46 8.58 -13.80
CA THR A 63 10.14 7.38 -13.00
C THR A 63 8.85 7.49 -12.18
N VAL A 64 8.01 6.46 -12.24
CA VAL A 64 6.79 6.27 -11.45
C VAL A 64 6.87 4.91 -10.73
N ALA A 65 6.37 4.82 -9.50
CA ALA A 65 6.12 3.52 -8.87
C ALA A 65 4.62 3.22 -8.83
N ILE A 66 4.29 1.95 -9.07
CA ILE A 66 2.93 1.42 -8.98
C ILE A 66 2.91 0.47 -7.80
N THR A 67 1.99 0.68 -6.86
CA THR A 67 1.85 -0.14 -5.66
C THR A 67 0.42 -0.65 -5.50
N PHE A 68 0.29 -1.88 -5.03
CA PHE A 68 -0.98 -2.52 -4.70
C PHE A 68 -0.94 -2.96 -3.23
N ASP A 69 -1.95 -2.58 -2.45
CA ASP A 69 -2.12 -3.06 -1.08
C ASP A 69 -3.16 -4.19 -1.03
N ASP A 70 -3.28 -4.83 0.13
CA ASP A 70 -4.27 -5.84 0.53
C ASP A 70 -4.13 -7.23 -0.12
N GLY A 71 -3.65 -7.33 -1.36
CA GLY A 71 -3.43 -8.62 -2.03
C GLY A 71 -4.71 -9.30 -2.54
N PHE A 72 -5.69 -8.53 -3.00
CA PHE A 72 -6.89 -9.09 -3.63
C PHE A 72 -6.57 -9.83 -4.94
N ALA A 73 -7.43 -10.81 -5.28
CA ALA A 73 -7.27 -11.65 -6.47
C ALA A 73 -7.19 -10.85 -7.78
N GLU A 74 -7.78 -9.65 -7.87
CA GLU A 74 -7.72 -8.81 -9.07
C GLU A 74 -6.29 -8.32 -9.39
N LEU A 75 -5.35 -8.43 -8.44
CA LEU A 75 -3.93 -8.26 -8.71
C LEU A 75 -3.41 -9.25 -9.77
N ILE A 76 -3.93 -10.48 -9.79
CA ILE A 76 -3.62 -11.47 -10.83
C ILE A 76 -4.51 -11.27 -12.04
N ASP A 77 -5.82 -11.18 -11.83
CA ASP A 77 -6.79 -11.25 -12.93
C ASP A 77 -6.78 -9.99 -13.80
N VAL A 78 -6.40 -8.84 -13.23
CA VAL A 78 -6.46 -7.53 -13.89
C VAL A 78 -5.09 -6.87 -13.96
N ALA A 79 -4.42 -6.68 -12.81
CA ALA A 79 -3.21 -5.86 -12.76
C ALA A 79 -2.04 -6.52 -13.50
N LEU A 80 -1.73 -7.78 -13.18
CA LEU A 80 -0.62 -8.52 -13.76
C LEU A 80 -0.62 -8.54 -15.30
N PRO A 81 -1.69 -8.98 -16.00
CA PRO A 81 -1.70 -8.98 -17.47
C PRO A 81 -1.57 -7.57 -18.05
N THR A 82 -2.27 -6.58 -17.47
CA THR A 82 -2.22 -5.19 -17.94
C THR A 82 -0.81 -4.59 -17.83
N LEU A 83 -0.11 -4.86 -16.73
CA LEU A 83 1.25 -4.37 -16.52
C LEU A 83 2.26 -5.11 -17.40
N ARG A 84 2.11 -6.44 -17.55
CA ARG A 84 2.96 -7.27 -18.42
C ARG A 84 2.94 -6.79 -19.87
N GLU A 85 1.77 -6.51 -20.42
CA GLU A 85 1.60 -6.01 -21.79
C GLU A 85 2.40 -4.72 -22.07
N ARG A 86 2.64 -3.91 -21.02
CA ARG A 86 3.31 -2.61 -21.10
C ARG A 86 4.75 -2.66 -20.58
N GLY A 87 5.24 -3.84 -20.17
CA GLY A 87 6.56 -4.00 -19.57
C GLY A 87 6.73 -3.26 -18.24
N PHE A 88 5.63 -3.06 -17.50
CA PHE A 88 5.63 -2.33 -16.26
C PHE A 88 5.89 -3.20 -15.04
N ARG A 89 6.55 -2.59 -14.06
CA ARG A 89 6.93 -3.20 -12.78
C ARG A 89 6.17 -2.54 -11.65
N ALA A 90 5.86 -3.32 -10.61
CA ALA A 90 5.08 -2.85 -9.48
C ALA A 90 5.47 -3.56 -8.18
N THR A 91 5.04 -2.99 -7.06
CA THR A 91 5.16 -3.58 -5.72
C THR A 91 3.79 -3.99 -5.20
N ALA A 92 3.65 -5.22 -4.72
CA ALA A 92 2.46 -5.72 -4.05
C ALA A 92 2.72 -5.92 -2.56
N TYR A 93 1.92 -5.31 -1.70
CA TYR A 93 1.99 -5.46 -0.25
C TYR A 93 0.88 -6.41 0.22
N LEU A 94 1.28 -7.56 0.76
CA LEU A 94 0.35 -8.65 1.08
C LEU A 94 0.10 -8.76 2.58
N VAL A 95 -1.14 -9.10 2.93
CA VAL A 95 -1.52 -9.45 4.30
C VAL A 95 -1.23 -10.93 4.53
N SER A 96 -0.11 -11.24 5.19
CA SER A 96 0.44 -12.61 5.22
C SER A 96 -0.52 -13.64 5.80
N GLY A 97 -1.28 -13.28 6.84
CA GLY A 97 -2.17 -14.18 7.55
C GLY A 97 -3.40 -14.62 6.75
N TYR A 98 -3.65 -14.01 5.59
CA TYR A 98 -4.86 -14.24 4.79
C TYR A 98 -4.57 -14.68 3.34
N ILE A 99 -3.30 -14.94 2.98
CA ILE A 99 -2.95 -15.44 1.64
C ILE A 99 -3.70 -16.75 1.36
N GLY A 100 -4.41 -16.80 0.23
CA GLY A 100 -5.28 -17.91 -0.18
C GLY A 100 -6.64 -17.96 0.50
N GLY A 101 -6.96 -16.97 1.34
CA GLY A 101 -8.25 -16.82 2.00
C GLY A 101 -9.07 -15.66 1.44
N THR A 102 -9.78 -14.97 2.33
CA THR A 102 -10.59 -13.79 2.02
C THR A 102 -10.24 -12.60 2.90
N SER A 103 -10.65 -11.40 2.49
CA SER A 103 -10.40 -10.14 3.21
C SER A 103 -11.28 -9.95 4.45
N GLN A 104 -11.25 -10.92 5.37
CA GLN A 104 -12.11 -10.95 6.56
C GLN A 104 -11.97 -9.70 7.44
N TRP A 105 -10.83 -9.01 7.41
CA TRP A 105 -10.64 -7.75 8.13
C TRP A 105 -11.55 -6.60 7.63
N LEU A 106 -12.17 -6.75 6.45
CA LEU A 106 -13.12 -5.81 5.85
C LEU A 106 -14.59 -6.24 6.02
N GLU A 107 -14.89 -7.22 6.86
CA GLU A 107 -16.27 -7.69 7.10
C GLU A 107 -17.23 -6.54 7.45
N ARG A 108 -16.76 -5.60 8.29
CA ARG A 108 -17.55 -4.41 8.70
C ARG A 108 -17.86 -3.44 7.56
N ASP A 109 -17.06 -3.46 6.50
CA ASP A 109 -17.26 -2.65 5.30
C ASP A 109 -18.10 -3.40 4.24
N GLY A 110 -18.50 -4.64 4.50
CA GLY A 110 -19.24 -5.48 3.55
C GLY A 110 -18.35 -6.13 2.49
N GLU A 111 -17.04 -6.21 2.74
CA GLU A 111 -16.04 -6.76 1.81
C GLU A 111 -15.28 -7.95 2.45
N GLY A 112 -15.86 -8.64 3.43
CA GLY A 112 -15.20 -9.73 4.17
C GLY A 112 -14.84 -10.96 3.32
N ASP A 113 -15.60 -11.19 2.25
CA ASP A 113 -15.55 -12.40 1.43
C ASP A 113 -14.78 -12.23 0.13
N ARG A 114 -14.06 -11.12 -0.06
CA ARG A 114 -13.32 -10.93 -1.31
C ARG A 114 -12.13 -11.88 -1.37
N PRO A 115 -11.93 -12.59 -2.49
CA PRO A 115 -10.82 -13.53 -2.62
C PRO A 115 -9.49 -12.79 -2.62
N LEU A 116 -8.52 -13.38 -1.93
CA LEU A 116 -7.14 -12.92 -1.91
C LEU A 116 -6.26 -13.87 -2.71
N ILE A 117 -5.13 -13.36 -3.18
CA ILE A 117 -4.19 -14.17 -3.96
C ILE A 117 -3.70 -15.38 -3.14
N SER A 118 -3.48 -16.51 -3.81
CA SER A 118 -2.86 -17.69 -3.22
C SER A 118 -1.33 -17.57 -3.15
N TRP A 119 -0.66 -18.53 -2.50
CA TRP A 119 0.80 -18.63 -2.55
C TRP A 119 1.34 -18.92 -3.96
N ALA A 120 0.57 -19.63 -4.80
CA ALA A 120 0.96 -19.86 -6.19
C ALA A 120 0.95 -18.54 -6.97
N ASP A 121 -0.07 -17.72 -6.75
CA ASP A 121 -0.20 -16.39 -7.32
C ASP A 121 0.91 -15.44 -6.86
N ALA A 122 1.20 -15.41 -5.56
CA ALA A 122 2.27 -14.60 -5.01
C ALA A 122 3.64 -14.96 -5.60
N ARG A 123 3.92 -16.25 -5.84
CA ARG A 123 5.12 -16.70 -6.55
C ARG A 123 5.12 -16.32 -8.04
N SER A 124 3.95 -16.37 -8.68
CA SER A 124 3.77 -15.91 -10.06
C SER A 124 4.14 -14.43 -10.20
N LEU A 125 3.64 -13.57 -9.30
CA LEU A 125 3.99 -12.14 -9.27
C LEU A 125 5.51 -11.93 -9.22
N VAL A 126 6.21 -12.63 -8.31
CA VAL A 126 7.67 -12.54 -8.20
C VAL A 126 8.36 -12.95 -9.51
N SER A 127 7.92 -14.05 -10.14
CA SER A 127 8.50 -14.52 -11.41
C SER A 127 8.30 -13.53 -12.57
N GLU A 128 7.27 -12.69 -12.47
CA GLU A 128 6.92 -11.66 -13.44
C GLU A 128 7.56 -10.29 -13.12
N GLY A 129 8.46 -10.25 -12.14
CA GLY A 129 9.24 -9.07 -11.82
C GLY A 129 8.56 -8.08 -10.88
N PHE A 130 7.45 -8.47 -10.23
CA PHE A 130 6.89 -7.71 -9.12
C PHE A 130 7.76 -7.84 -7.88
N GLU A 131 7.84 -6.76 -7.13
CA GLU A 131 8.26 -6.82 -5.74
C GLU A 131 7.07 -7.25 -4.88
N VAL A 132 7.31 -8.16 -3.92
CA VAL A 132 6.33 -8.50 -2.88
C VAL A 132 6.87 -8.03 -1.53
N GLY A 133 6.07 -7.21 -0.84
CA GLY A 133 6.35 -6.62 0.47
C GLY A 133 5.30 -7.01 1.52
N GLY A 134 5.57 -6.69 2.79
CA GLY A 134 4.65 -6.97 3.90
C GLY A 134 3.59 -5.89 4.11
N HIS A 135 2.35 -6.29 4.42
CA HIS A 135 1.25 -5.41 4.82
C HIS A 135 0.68 -5.76 6.20
N GLY A 136 1.56 -6.20 7.10
CA GLY A 136 1.16 -6.77 8.39
C GLY A 136 0.63 -8.19 8.22
N ASP A 137 0.40 -8.84 9.36
CA ASP A 137 -0.14 -10.21 9.38
C ASP A 137 -1.66 -10.21 9.49
N ARG A 138 -2.21 -9.29 10.28
CA ARG A 138 -3.65 -9.23 10.57
C ARG A 138 -4.39 -8.05 9.97
N HIS A 139 -3.71 -7.20 9.19
CA HIS A 139 -4.23 -5.92 8.68
C HIS A 139 -4.80 -5.01 9.78
N VAL A 140 -4.03 -4.80 10.85
CA VAL A 140 -4.46 -4.01 12.02
C VAL A 140 -3.78 -2.65 12.06
N ALA A 141 -4.45 -1.66 12.65
CA ALA A 141 -3.85 -0.35 12.88
C ALA A 141 -2.73 -0.42 13.93
N LEU A 142 -1.50 -0.64 13.46
CA LEU A 142 -0.30 -0.88 14.28
C LEU A 142 -0.03 0.26 15.30
N ASP A 143 -0.42 1.49 14.99
CA ASP A 143 -0.27 2.66 15.88
C ASP A 143 -1.20 2.66 17.11
N LEU A 144 -2.18 1.75 17.13
CA LEU A 144 -3.12 1.54 18.23
C LEU A 144 -2.74 0.35 19.12
N LEU A 145 -1.76 -0.46 18.71
CA LEU A 145 -1.30 -1.62 19.47
C LEU A 145 -0.19 -1.26 20.47
N GLY A 146 -0.01 -2.10 21.48
CA GLY A 146 1.21 -2.08 22.29
C GLY A 146 2.40 -2.53 21.45
N SER A 147 3.61 -2.06 21.79
CA SER A 147 4.82 -2.32 20.98
C SER A 147 5.11 -3.80 20.78
N ARG A 148 4.81 -4.66 21.76
CA ARG A 148 4.96 -6.12 21.65
C ARG A 148 4.05 -6.70 20.56
N ASP A 149 2.75 -6.37 20.59
CA ASP A 149 1.78 -6.90 19.63
C ASP A 149 2.00 -6.33 18.23
N ALA A 150 2.36 -5.04 18.13
CA ALA A 150 2.72 -4.43 16.86
C ALA A 150 3.96 -5.10 16.25
N PHE A 151 5.01 -5.35 17.05
CA PHE A 151 6.20 -6.03 16.58
C PHE A 151 5.91 -7.46 16.13
N ALA A 152 5.14 -8.21 16.92
CA ALA A 152 4.77 -9.58 16.58
C ALA A 152 4.01 -9.67 15.24
N ASP A 153 3.09 -8.74 14.97
CA ASP A 153 2.37 -8.66 13.70
C ASP A 153 3.30 -8.35 12.51
N ILE A 154 4.19 -7.36 12.68
CA ILE A 154 5.16 -6.96 11.66
C ILE A 154 6.17 -8.09 11.37
N ASP A 155 6.70 -8.73 12.41
CA ASP A 155 7.69 -9.81 12.30
C ASP A 155 7.09 -11.08 11.68
N ALA A 156 5.87 -11.46 12.11
CA ALA A 156 5.13 -12.57 11.52
C ALA A 156 4.90 -12.33 10.02
N SER A 157 4.51 -11.11 9.64
CA SER A 157 4.33 -10.73 8.23
C SER A 157 5.56 -11.00 7.39
N ARG A 158 6.73 -10.59 7.89
CA ARG A 158 7.98 -10.82 7.18
C ARG A 158 8.32 -12.30 7.08
N ARG A 159 8.29 -13.02 8.21
CA ARG A 159 8.68 -14.43 8.26
C ARG A 159 7.81 -15.30 7.37
N ILE A 160 6.48 -15.14 7.45
CA ILE A 160 5.53 -15.92 6.65
C ILE A 160 5.75 -15.68 5.15
N LEU A 161 5.95 -14.42 4.74
CA LEU A 161 6.23 -14.08 3.35
C LEU A 161 7.59 -14.62 2.88
N GLU A 162 8.65 -14.50 3.68
CA GLU A 162 9.96 -15.05 3.33
C GLU A 162 9.92 -16.58 3.20
N ASP A 163 9.22 -17.27 4.11
CA ASP A 163 9.04 -18.72 4.08
C ASP A 163 8.23 -19.17 2.84
N GLY A 164 7.13 -18.49 2.52
CA GLY A 164 6.25 -18.87 1.40
C GLY A 164 6.79 -18.49 0.01
N LEU A 165 7.66 -17.48 -0.08
CA LEU A 165 8.29 -17.04 -1.33
C LEU A 165 9.70 -17.60 -1.52
N GLY A 166 10.35 -18.10 -0.46
CA GLY A 166 11.73 -18.60 -0.51
C GLY A 166 12.77 -17.51 -0.79
N ARG A 167 12.45 -16.24 -0.46
CA ARG A 167 13.32 -15.08 -0.71
C ARG A 167 13.05 -13.99 0.32
N ARG A 168 14.01 -13.08 0.46
CA ARG A 168 13.90 -11.92 1.37
C ARG A 168 12.74 -11.00 0.99
N VAL A 169 12.15 -10.40 2.02
CA VAL A 169 11.10 -9.39 1.92
C VAL A 169 11.59 -8.14 2.62
N ASP A 170 11.96 -7.12 1.84
CA ASP A 170 12.71 -5.97 2.33
C ASP A 170 11.85 -4.68 2.46
N THR A 171 10.61 -4.67 1.97
CA THR A 171 9.73 -3.48 1.99
C THR A 171 8.40 -3.77 2.69
N PHE A 172 7.83 -2.72 3.30
CA PHE A 172 6.61 -2.78 4.10
C PHE A 172 5.63 -1.68 3.71
N ALA A 173 4.33 -1.89 3.87
CA ALA A 173 3.33 -0.83 3.87
C ALA A 173 2.53 -0.87 5.15
N TYR A 174 2.36 0.26 5.84
CA TYR A 174 1.54 0.31 7.06
C TYR A 174 0.07 0.10 6.70
N PRO A 175 -0.66 -0.84 7.34
CA PRO A 175 -2.12 -0.92 7.21
C PRO A 175 -2.76 0.45 7.48
N TYR A 176 -3.66 0.86 6.59
CA TYR A 176 -4.31 2.18 6.61
C TYR A 176 -3.36 3.39 6.50
N GLY A 177 -2.07 3.16 6.23
CA GLY A 177 -1.03 4.19 6.09
C GLY A 177 -0.54 4.87 7.37
N TYR A 178 -1.15 4.57 8.52
CA TYR A 178 -0.84 5.24 9.79
C TYR A 178 0.45 4.73 10.42
N HIS A 179 1.31 5.66 10.82
CA HIS A 179 2.56 5.34 11.50
C HIS A 179 2.96 6.41 12.51
N THR A 180 3.85 6.01 13.43
CA THR A 180 4.49 6.83 14.46
C THR A 180 5.99 6.53 14.46
N ASN A 181 6.79 7.33 15.16
CA ASN A 181 8.22 7.00 15.31
C ASN A 181 8.44 5.63 15.98
N ALA A 182 7.56 5.24 16.91
CA ALA A 182 7.60 3.93 17.53
C ALA A 182 7.35 2.80 16.50
N THR A 183 6.26 2.88 15.72
CA THR A 183 5.98 1.84 14.71
C THR A 183 7.05 1.79 13.62
N LYS A 184 7.60 2.95 13.20
CA LYS A 184 8.75 3.00 12.28
C LYS A 184 10.00 2.32 12.85
N ALA A 185 10.23 2.39 14.16
CA ALA A 185 11.34 1.69 14.81
C ALA A 185 11.10 0.17 14.84
N LEU A 186 9.86 -0.26 15.07
CA LEU A 186 9.50 -1.69 15.03
C LEU A 186 9.67 -2.30 13.63
N VAL A 187 9.27 -1.59 12.57
CA VAL A 187 9.48 -2.03 11.18
C VAL A 187 10.98 -2.17 10.86
N ARG A 188 11.81 -1.23 11.31
CA ARG A 188 13.28 -1.34 11.24
C ARG A 188 13.79 -2.55 12.01
N GLN A 189 13.31 -2.76 13.23
CA GLN A 189 13.71 -3.86 14.10
C GLN A 189 13.36 -5.22 13.50
N ALA A 190 12.21 -5.34 12.84
CA ALA A 190 11.82 -6.55 12.10
C ALA A 190 12.65 -6.77 10.83
N GLY A 191 13.51 -5.81 10.48
CA GLY A 191 14.54 -5.90 9.43
C GLY A 191 14.06 -5.54 8.03
N TYR A 192 12.92 -4.86 7.90
CA TYR A 192 12.56 -4.17 6.67
C TYR A 192 13.50 -2.98 6.41
N SER A 193 13.80 -2.73 5.13
CA SER A 193 14.68 -1.67 4.67
C SER A 193 13.95 -0.34 4.44
N SER A 194 12.66 -0.38 4.11
CA SER A 194 11.82 0.79 3.86
C SER A 194 10.36 0.50 4.23
N ALA A 195 9.54 1.56 4.29
CA ALA A 195 8.12 1.42 4.50
C ALA A 195 7.30 2.56 3.86
N CYS A 196 6.19 2.18 3.22
CA CYS A 196 5.20 3.09 2.66
C CYS A 196 4.11 3.45 3.66
N GLY A 197 3.77 4.74 3.73
CA GLY A 197 2.57 5.24 4.39
C GLY A 197 1.52 5.71 3.39
N VAL A 198 0.49 6.38 3.90
CA VAL A 198 -0.47 7.14 3.10
C VAL A 198 -0.43 8.58 3.57
N LYS A 199 -0.01 9.47 2.67
CA LYS A 199 0.01 10.92 2.91
C LYS A 199 -0.73 11.68 1.79
N HIS A 200 -1.15 11.02 0.70
CA HIS A 200 -1.62 11.68 -0.52
C HIS A 200 -0.69 12.81 -0.95
N ALA A 201 0.60 12.50 -1.00
CA ALA A 201 1.67 13.44 -1.36
C ALA A 201 2.60 12.79 -2.37
N PHE A 202 3.21 13.60 -3.24
CA PHE A 202 4.35 13.16 -4.03
C PHE A 202 5.49 12.77 -3.09
N SER A 203 6.14 11.64 -3.37
CA SER A 203 7.38 11.29 -2.69
C SER A 203 8.55 12.11 -3.24
N HIS A 204 9.57 12.27 -2.41
CA HIS A 204 10.85 12.84 -2.76
C HIS A 204 11.98 11.91 -2.35
N VAL A 205 13.10 11.93 -3.08
CA VAL A 205 14.31 11.14 -2.75
C VAL A 205 14.91 11.43 -1.36
N ALA A 206 14.47 12.52 -0.72
CA ALA A 206 14.93 12.95 0.60
C ALA A 206 13.93 12.62 1.71
N ASP A 207 12.80 11.97 1.37
CA ASP A 207 11.81 11.55 2.36
C ASP A 207 12.39 10.47 3.30
N ASP A 208 11.82 10.39 4.50
CA ASP A 208 12.10 9.27 5.40
C ASP A 208 11.69 7.97 4.69
N ARG A 209 12.66 7.11 4.39
CA ARG A 209 12.42 5.83 3.70
C ARG A 209 11.46 4.89 4.44
N PHE A 210 11.16 5.16 5.72
CA PHE A 210 10.14 4.44 6.51
C PHE A 210 8.79 5.18 6.60
N ALA A 211 8.59 6.21 5.78
CA ALA A 211 7.37 6.99 5.64
C ALA A 211 7.19 7.47 4.19
N ILE A 212 7.47 6.59 3.22
CA ILE A 212 7.35 6.90 1.78
C ILE A 212 5.90 7.27 1.48
N ALA A 213 5.70 8.43 0.85
CA ALA A 213 4.38 8.97 0.56
C ALA A 213 3.82 8.37 -0.74
N ARG A 214 2.54 8.02 -0.71
CA ARG A 214 1.80 7.48 -1.85
C ARG A 214 0.57 8.31 -2.15
N ILE A 215 0.17 8.29 -3.42
CA ILE A 215 -1.03 8.93 -3.95
C ILE A 215 -2.05 7.82 -4.17
N ILE A 216 -3.16 7.85 -3.45
CA ILE A 216 -4.24 6.88 -3.69
C ILE A 216 -4.89 7.19 -5.04
N VAL A 217 -4.99 6.16 -5.86
CA VAL A 217 -5.84 6.16 -7.05
C VAL A 217 -7.13 5.43 -6.68
N GLY A 218 -8.25 6.14 -6.73
CA GLY A 218 -9.56 5.65 -6.29
C GLY A 218 -10.62 5.75 -7.38
N ALA A 219 -11.85 5.35 -7.04
CA ALA A 219 -12.98 5.34 -7.98
C ALA A 219 -13.24 6.68 -8.68
N GLU A 220 -12.98 7.77 -7.98
CA GLU A 220 -13.28 9.13 -8.45
C GLU A 220 -12.07 9.84 -9.07
N THR A 221 -10.91 9.18 -9.13
CA THR A 221 -9.72 9.77 -9.76
C THR A 221 -9.95 9.97 -11.25
N SER A 222 -10.06 11.22 -11.67
CA SER A 222 -10.22 11.57 -13.08
C SER A 222 -8.93 11.33 -13.86
N LEU A 223 -9.04 11.12 -15.18
CA LEU A 223 -7.88 10.97 -16.05
C LEU A 223 -7.02 12.24 -16.10
N ASP A 224 -7.64 13.42 -15.96
CA ASP A 224 -6.93 14.70 -15.94
C ASP A 224 -6.07 14.87 -14.69
N GLU A 225 -6.61 14.52 -13.51
CA GLU A 225 -5.86 14.48 -12.25
C GLU A 225 -4.70 13.49 -12.34
N PHE A 226 -5.00 12.28 -12.82
CA PHE A 226 -4.02 11.22 -12.98
C PHE A 226 -2.86 11.68 -13.90
N ALA A 227 -3.16 12.24 -15.07
CA ALA A 227 -2.17 12.77 -16.00
C ALA A 227 -1.37 13.94 -15.40
N ALA A 228 -2.01 14.79 -14.58
CA ALA A 228 -1.31 15.85 -13.86
C ALA A 228 -0.30 15.28 -12.86
N TRP A 229 -0.66 14.22 -12.13
CA TRP A 229 0.24 13.55 -11.18
C TRP A 229 1.46 12.94 -11.86
N LEU A 230 1.32 12.34 -13.05
CA LEU A 230 2.46 11.82 -13.83
C LEU A 230 3.48 12.91 -14.19
N ARG A 231 3.03 14.16 -14.32
CA ARG A 231 3.92 15.30 -14.56
C ARG A 231 4.57 15.86 -13.28
N GLY A 232 4.20 15.34 -12.11
CA GLY A 232 4.56 15.87 -10.79
C GLY A 232 3.78 17.13 -10.41
N THR A 233 2.63 17.34 -11.06
CA THR A 233 1.78 18.54 -10.97
C THR A 233 0.36 18.18 -10.50
N GLY A 234 -0.51 19.19 -10.40
CA GLY A 234 -1.87 19.02 -9.90
C GLY A 234 -1.96 19.26 -8.40
N GLN A 235 -3.14 19.69 -7.95
CA GLN A 235 -3.46 19.66 -6.53
C GLN A 235 -3.64 18.18 -6.15
N LEU A 236 -2.78 17.72 -5.25
CA LEU A 236 -3.18 16.60 -4.41
C LEU A 236 -4.14 17.22 -3.38
N PRO A 237 -5.27 16.59 -3.03
CA PRO A 237 -6.13 17.09 -1.97
C PRO A 237 -5.22 17.41 -0.78
N ASP A 238 -5.30 18.64 -0.25
CA ASP A 238 -4.40 19.09 0.81
C ASP A 238 -4.22 17.96 1.80
N THR A 239 -2.97 17.58 2.11
CA THR A 239 -2.70 16.92 3.39
C THR A 239 -3.36 17.80 4.42
N TRP A 240 -4.50 17.35 4.96
CA TRP A 240 -5.49 18.21 5.61
C TRP A 240 -4.74 19.22 6.48
N PRO A 241 -4.87 20.55 6.37
CA PRO A 241 -4.08 21.47 7.21
C PRO A 241 -4.36 21.27 8.71
N GLY A 242 -5.47 20.57 9.02
CA GLY A 242 -5.84 20.06 10.33
C GLY A 242 -5.38 18.63 10.66
N GLU A 243 -4.78 17.85 9.76
CA GLU A 243 -4.40 16.43 9.96
C GLU A 243 -3.52 16.25 11.20
N ARG A 244 -2.63 17.17 11.57
CA ARG A 244 -1.85 16.95 12.81
C ARG A 244 -2.73 16.99 14.06
N LEU A 245 -3.71 17.89 14.11
CA LEU A 245 -4.61 18.04 15.25
C LEU A 245 -5.78 17.05 15.16
N ARG A 246 -6.41 16.93 14.00
CA ARG A 246 -7.47 15.94 13.70
C ARG A 246 -6.96 14.53 13.71
N THR A 247 -5.79 14.19 13.20
CA THR A 247 -5.25 12.83 13.32
C THR A 247 -4.80 12.56 14.75
N ARG A 248 -4.42 13.56 15.56
CA ARG A 248 -4.26 13.36 17.01
C ARG A 248 -5.61 13.14 17.71
N VAL A 249 -6.61 13.97 17.44
CA VAL A 249 -7.98 13.86 18.01
C VAL A 249 -8.67 12.57 17.54
N TRP A 250 -8.52 12.22 16.28
CA TRP A 250 -9.05 11.01 15.66
C TRP A 250 -8.24 9.78 16.09
N ARG A 251 -6.91 9.86 16.28
CA ARG A 251 -6.12 8.80 16.97
C ARG A 251 -6.58 8.65 18.40
N MET A 252 -6.85 9.73 19.14
CA MET A 252 -7.37 9.69 20.51
C MET A 252 -8.77 9.08 20.54
N ALA A 253 -9.66 9.49 19.64
CA ALA A 253 -11.00 8.92 19.49
C ALA A 253 -10.95 7.44 19.09
N ARG A 254 -10.04 7.05 18.20
CA ARG A 254 -9.78 5.64 17.84
C ARG A 254 -9.21 4.83 18.99
N ARG A 255 -8.25 5.38 19.74
CA ARG A 255 -7.67 4.73 20.93
C ARG A 255 -8.73 4.56 22.01
N ALA A 256 -9.55 5.57 22.25
CA ALA A 256 -10.67 5.51 23.18
C ALA A 256 -11.71 4.46 22.72
N LYS A 257 -12.08 4.45 21.44
CA LYS A 257 -12.99 3.43 20.87
C LYS A 257 -12.41 2.02 20.97
N ALA A 258 -11.14 1.82 20.65
CA ALA A 258 -10.46 0.53 20.78
C ALA A 258 -10.35 0.04 22.24
N LEU A 259 -10.28 0.96 23.21
CA LEU A 259 -10.32 0.63 24.64
C LEU A 259 -11.74 0.25 25.10
N VAL A 260 -12.77 0.91 24.59
CA VAL A 260 -14.18 0.61 24.88
C VAL A 260 -14.61 -0.72 24.26
N ASP A 261 -14.21 -0.98 23.01
CA ASP A 261 -14.53 -2.22 22.28
C ASP A 261 -13.82 -3.45 22.87
N ARG A 262 -12.78 -3.28 23.69
CA ARG A 262 -12.06 -4.39 24.35
C ARG A 262 -12.75 -4.96 25.58
N GLY A 263 -13.81 -4.31 26.10
CA GLY A 263 -14.51 -4.74 27.32
C GLY A 263 -13.60 -4.82 28.57
N PRO A 264 -14.15 -4.85 29.79
CA PRO A 264 -13.32 -5.07 30.97
C PRO A 264 -12.77 -6.50 30.93
N VAL A 265 -11.43 -6.62 30.99
CA VAL A 265 -10.78 -7.90 31.32
C VAL A 265 -11.24 -8.25 32.73
N THR A 266 -12.23 -9.14 32.84
CA THR A 266 -12.54 -9.79 34.11
C THR A 266 -11.34 -10.65 34.46
N ALA A 267 -10.55 -10.21 35.44
CA ALA A 267 -9.60 -11.06 36.11
C ALA A 267 -10.40 -12.16 36.81
N GLY A 268 -10.25 -13.40 36.33
CA GLY A 268 -10.81 -14.63 36.89
C GLY A 268 -9.86 -15.77 36.59
#